data_AF-A0A418MZ62-F1
#
_entry.id   AF-A0A418MZ62-F1
#
_cell.length_a   1.000
_cell.length_b   1.000
_cell.length_c   1.000
_cell.angle_alpha   90.00
_cell.angle_beta   90.00
_cell.angle_gamma   90.00
#
_symmetry.space_group_name_H-M   'P 1'
#
loop_
_entity.id
_entity.type
_entity.pdbx_description
1 polymer ?
#
loop_
_entity_poly.entity_id
_entity_poly.type
_entity_poly.pdbx_seq_one_letter_code
_entity_poly.pdbx_strand_id
1 'polypeptide(L)'
;MKRSTPRWLRVAVVGLTVGSLVVACSGRSTTGDSGGDGAVTLKINFWGDFGLQDLKARYEAENQHVKIALNSGEYNAQHEDLQKKLIAGSGAPDIAAIDEGFIVQFRSQADQFVNLLDSGAGKYESNYLPWKWKQSLSADGTTQIGLGTDVGGLAMCYRTDLFEAAGLPTERDQVSALWPTWDSFLEVGRQYTAKTNKKFVDNATNLFNPILGQQQVGFYDENEQLRMDGGPKVAFDYAVRAAEAGLSANLTSFQADWDKGFTSGSFAVLTCPAWMLGHIQNTAPGTSGKWDIAAVPGGGGNWGGSFLTIPKQGKNVEEAYKFLEWLIQPEQQIEVFKKVGNLPSQPGLYTDPAIADFKNEFFGSAPVGQIFPKMAEGLTPQYQGRKHGPTRVAVENVINRVQNGTLKPDAAWAEAIKEAEKASK
;
A
#
# COMPACT_ATOMS: atom_id res chain seq x y z
N MET A 1 -23.56 3.99 57.09
CA MET A 1 -23.03 5.37 57.05
C MET A 1 -23.75 6.14 55.95
N LYS A 2 -24.23 7.34 56.30
CA LYS A 2 -24.65 8.52 55.49
C LYS A 2 -24.68 8.36 53.96
N ARG A 3 -25.62 8.90 53.19
CA ARG A 3 -26.88 9.64 53.34
C ARG A 3 -27.38 9.77 51.89
N SER A 4 -28.64 9.45 51.59
CA SER A 4 -29.31 9.93 50.39
C SER A 4 -30.38 10.95 50.80
N THR A 5 -30.42 12.09 50.12
CA THR A 5 -31.65 12.81 49.77
C THR A 5 -31.32 13.99 48.83
N PRO A 6 -32.25 14.36 47.93
CA PRO A 6 -32.02 15.30 46.84
C PRO A 6 -32.72 16.66 47.04
N ARG A 7 -32.60 17.52 45.98
CA ARG A 7 -33.53 18.60 45.60
C ARG A 7 -33.21 19.92 46.37
N TRP A 8 -32.98 21.08 45.71
CA TRP A 8 -33.97 22.01 45.16
C TRP A 8 -33.38 23.03 44.16
N LEU A 9 -34.29 23.75 43.53
CA LEU A 9 -34.21 24.52 42.27
C LEU A 9 -34.40 26.02 42.58
N ARG A 10 -33.94 26.89 41.65
CA ARG A 10 -34.19 28.35 41.47
C ARG A 10 -33.27 29.25 42.32
N VAL A 11 -32.64 30.28 41.75
CA VAL A 11 -33.24 31.53 41.25
C VAL A 11 -32.30 32.22 40.23
N ALA A 12 -32.89 32.87 39.22
CA ALA A 12 -32.24 33.75 38.25
C ALA A 12 -32.07 35.18 38.81
N VAL A 13 -30.97 35.86 38.48
CA VAL A 13 -30.84 37.31 38.56
C VAL A 13 -30.20 37.85 37.28
N VAL A 14 -30.91 38.81 36.69
CA VAL A 14 -30.58 39.64 35.53
C VAL A 14 -29.57 40.72 35.95
N GLY A 15 -28.59 41.00 35.08
CA GLY A 15 -27.70 42.16 35.20
C GLY A 15 -27.37 42.72 33.82
N LEU A 16 -27.99 43.86 33.50
CA LEU A 16 -27.87 44.62 32.26
C LEU A 16 -27.03 45.87 32.57
N THR A 17 -25.92 46.11 31.88
CA THR A 17 -25.31 47.45 31.83
C THR A 17 -24.65 47.72 30.49
N VAL A 18 -24.92 48.95 30.05
CA VAL A 18 -24.76 49.54 28.72
C VAL A 18 -23.43 50.30 28.61
N GLY A 19 -22.77 50.17 27.47
CA GLY A 19 -22.18 51.25 26.67
C GLY A 19 -20.96 52.02 27.19
N SER A 20 -19.89 52.03 26.39
CA SER A 20 -19.12 53.24 26.04
C SER A 20 -18.25 52.96 24.81
N LEU A 21 -18.69 53.48 23.65
CA LEU A 21 -17.86 53.70 22.46
C LEU A 21 -16.90 54.86 22.76
N VAL A 22 -15.60 54.65 22.58
CA VAL A 22 -14.64 55.73 22.35
C VAL A 22 -13.96 55.46 21.03
N VAL A 23 -14.36 56.23 20.03
CA VAL A 23 -13.60 56.43 18.79
C VAL A 23 -12.52 57.47 19.10
N ALA A 24 -11.26 57.07 18.99
CA ALA A 24 -10.14 57.99 18.84
C ALA A 24 -9.24 57.44 17.71
N CYS A 25 -9.43 58.01 16.51
CA CYS A 25 -8.50 57.88 15.40
C CYS A 25 -7.27 58.74 15.67
N SER A 26 -6.07 58.16 15.64
CA SER A 26 -4.86 58.69 14.96
C SER A 26 -3.60 58.08 15.60
N GLY A 27 -2.89 57.22 14.88
CA GLY A 27 -1.61 56.69 15.36
C GLY A 27 -1.20 55.39 14.70
N ARG A 28 -0.69 55.51 13.47
CA ARG A 28 -0.04 54.46 12.69
C ARG A 28 1.04 53.76 13.52
N SER A 29 0.81 52.50 13.90
CA SER A 29 1.82 51.51 14.29
C SER A 29 1.14 50.14 14.28
N THR A 30 1.03 49.54 13.10
CA THR A 30 0.78 48.10 12.97
C THR A 30 1.99 47.39 13.55
N THR A 31 1.95 47.09 14.85
CA THR A 31 2.78 46.03 15.43
C THR A 31 2.23 44.73 14.87
N GLY A 32 2.75 44.37 13.69
CA GLY A 32 2.71 43.00 13.21
C GLY A 32 3.35 42.14 14.28
N ASP A 33 2.60 41.17 14.75
CA ASP A 33 3.12 40.07 15.53
C ASP A 33 3.98 39.23 14.58
N SER A 34 5.25 39.63 14.46
CA SER A 34 6.29 38.90 13.75
C SER A 34 6.73 37.73 14.61
N GLY A 35 5.97 36.65 14.55
CA GLY A 35 6.37 35.33 15.05
C GLY A 35 7.38 34.69 14.10
N GLY A 36 8.66 34.70 14.52
CA GLY A 36 9.81 33.88 14.09
C GLY A 36 9.87 33.22 12.70
N ASP A 37 10.88 33.63 11.93
CA ASP A 37 11.50 33.01 10.74
C ASP A 37 11.08 31.58 10.34
N GLY A 38 10.54 31.45 9.12
CA GLY A 38 10.94 30.42 8.13
C GLY A 38 10.65 28.94 8.40
N ALA A 39 10.20 28.54 9.59
CA ALA A 39 10.01 27.13 9.93
C ALA A 39 8.72 26.54 9.33
N VAL A 40 8.84 25.45 8.58
CA VAL A 40 7.75 24.74 7.90
C VAL A 40 7.56 23.35 8.50
N THR A 41 6.31 22.89 8.67
CA THR A 41 6.01 21.49 9.00
C THR A 41 5.27 20.83 7.86
N LEU A 42 5.89 19.84 7.22
CA LEU A 42 5.32 19.00 6.17
C LEU A 42 4.59 17.81 6.81
N LYS A 43 3.29 17.72 6.60
CA LYS A 43 2.48 16.56 6.99
C LYS A 43 2.47 15.54 5.87
N ILE A 44 2.81 14.30 6.18
CA ILE A 44 2.86 13.20 5.22
C ILE A 44 1.95 12.08 5.70
N ASN A 45 0.94 11.74 4.90
CA ASN A 45 0.05 10.63 5.19
C ASN A 45 0.42 9.41 4.33
N PHE A 46 0.56 8.26 4.96
CA PHE A 46 0.98 7.00 4.31
C PHE A 46 0.49 5.78 5.11
N TRP A 47 0.85 4.57 4.68
CA TRP A 47 0.59 3.30 5.37
C TRP A 47 1.83 2.41 5.34
N GLY A 48 1.84 1.33 6.11
CA GLY A 48 2.94 0.37 6.10
C GLY A 48 4.28 1.04 6.44
N ASP A 49 5.35 0.58 5.79
CA ASP A 49 6.70 1.11 5.96
C ASP A 49 7.28 1.57 4.60
N PHE A 50 7.46 2.89 4.47
CA PHE A 50 8.05 3.53 3.29
C PHE A 50 9.55 3.81 3.50
N GLY A 51 10.15 3.38 4.61
CA GLY A 51 11.53 3.72 4.97
C GLY A 51 11.72 5.21 5.33
N LEU A 52 10.63 5.95 5.57
CA LEU A 52 10.68 7.40 5.74
C LEU A 52 11.27 7.88 7.07
N GLN A 53 11.37 7.05 8.10
CA GLN A 53 11.80 7.50 9.43
C GLN A 53 13.24 8.01 9.44
N ASP A 54 14.17 7.25 8.85
CA ASP A 54 15.59 7.63 8.80
C ASP A 54 15.80 8.75 7.79
N LEU A 55 15.15 8.65 6.63
CA LEU A 55 15.15 9.68 5.59
C LEU A 55 14.62 11.02 6.09
N LYS A 56 13.59 11.01 6.95
CA LYS A 56 13.09 12.20 7.65
C LYS A 56 14.19 12.82 8.50
N ALA A 57 14.86 12.03 9.34
CA ALA A 57 15.89 12.55 10.24
C ALA A 57 17.04 13.19 9.45
N ARG A 58 17.45 12.55 8.35
CA ARG A 58 18.47 13.07 7.45
C ARG A 58 18.03 14.37 6.76
N TYR A 59 16.84 14.40 6.17
CA TYR A 59 16.35 15.59 5.48
C TYR A 59 16.20 16.79 6.41
N GLU A 60 15.71 16.59 7.65
CA GLU A 60 15.60 17.66 8.66
C GLU A 60 16.97 18.18 9.14
N ALA A 61 18.01 17.33 9.14
CA ALA A 61 19.36 17.75 9.45
C ALA A 61 19.96 18.61 8.32
N GLU A 62 19.69 18.24 7.06
CA GLU A 62 20.09 18.98 5.86
C GLU A 62 19.27 20.28 5.67
N ASN A 63 18.04 20.33 6.20
CA ASN A 63 17.09 21.44 6.04
C ASN A 63 16.51 21.83 7.40
N GLN A 64 17.27 22.58 8.20
CA GLN A 64 16.91 22.88 9.60
C GLN A 64 15.61 23.68 9.77
N HIS A 65 15.15 24.37 8.71
CA HIS A 65 13.86 25.07 8.67
C HIS A 65 12.67 24.14 8.42
N VAL A 66 12.88 22.88 8.02
CA VAL A 66 11.80 21.92 7.76
C VAL A 66 11.64 20.95 8.92
N LYS A 67 10.39 20.68 9.27
CA LYS A 67 9.95 19.56 10.10
C LYS A 67 9.01 18.67 9.32
N ILE A 68 9.09 17.37 9.53
CA ILE A 68 8.29 16.34 8.87
C ILE A 68 7.48 15.62 9.95
N ALA A 69 6.16 15.67 9.79
CA ALA A 69 5.19 14.93 10.58
C ALA A 69 4.68 13.73 9.77
N LEU A 70 5.19 12.55 10.10
CA LEU A 70 4.80 11.28 9.49
C LEU A 70 3.53 10.73 10.17
N ASN A 71 2.45 10.61 9.40
CA ASN A 71 1.16 10.10 9.86
C ASN A 71 0.83 8.78 9.13
N SER A 72 1.27 7.66 9.70
CA SER A 72 0.89 6.34 9.21
C SER A 72 -0.53 5.98 9.65
N GLY A 73 -1.24 5.21 8.84
CA GLY A 73 -2.61 4.77 9.09
C GLY A 73 -2.96 3.50 8.33
N GLU A 74 -4.19 3.02 8.50
CA GLU A 74 -4.67 1.86 7.74
C GLU A 74 -4.79 2.19 6.24
N TYR A 75 -4.37 1.25 5.40
CA TYR A 75 -4.23 1.43 3.96
C TYR A 75 -5.50 1.99 3.29
N ASN A 76 -6.67 1.40 3.51
CA ASN A 76 -7.90 1.87 2.88
C ASN A 76 -8.35 3.21 3.50
N ALA A 77 -8.26 3.34 4.83
CA ALA A 77 -8.65 4.53 5.56
C ALA A 77 -7.87 5.78 5.11
N GLN A 78 -6.58 5.66 4.77
CA GLN A 78 -5.78 6.77 4.25
C GLN A 78 -6.30 7.30 2.90
N HIS A 79 -6.63 6.39 1.98
CA HIS A 79 -7.20 6.76 0.67
C HIS A 79 -8.60 7.34 0.82
N GLU A 80 -9.44 6.76 1.68
CA GLU A 80 -10.77 7.29 1.96
C GLU A 80 -10.74 8.68 2.61
N ASP A 81 -9.86 8.90 3.59
CA ASP A 81 -9.68 10.18 4.26
C ASP A 81 -9.17 11.25 3.28
N LEU A 82 -8.19 10.91 2.43
CA LEU A 82 -7.73 11.80 1.37
C LEU A 82 -8.89 12.19 0.45
N GLN A 83 -9.66 11.22 -0.06
CA GLN A 83 -10.80 11.50 -0.94
C GLN A 83 -11.84 12.42 -0.27
N LYS A 84 -12.17 12.18 1.02
CA LYS A 84 -13.09 13.03 1.78
C LYS A 84 -12.57 14.47 1.90
N LYS A 85 -11.29 14.64 2.18
CA LYS A 85 -10.64 15.96 2.32
C LYS A 85 -10.55 16.71 0.99
N LEU A 86 -10.27 16.01 -0.11
CA LEU A 86 -10.31 16.59 -1.45
C LEU A 86 -11.71 17.13 -1.77
N ILE A 87 -12.76 16.35 -1.54
CA ILE A 87 -14.15 16.79 -1.72
C ILE A 87 -14.49 17.99 -0.82
N ALA A 88 -14.03 17.98 0.44
CA ALA A 88 -14.28 19.06 1.38
C ALA A 88 -13.50 20.35 1.05
N GLY A 89 -12.54 20.31 0.12
CA GLY A 89 -11.68 21.43 -0.22
C GLY A 89 -10.72 21.86 0.90
N SER A 90 -10.59 21.06 1.97
CA SER A 90 -9.71 21.38 3.10
C SER A 90 -9.29 20.14 3.90
N GLY A 91 -8.14 20.24 4.58
CA GLY A 91 -7.66 19.25 5.54
C GLY A 91 -6.73 18.17 4.97
N ALA A 92 -6.47 18.16 3.66
CA ALA A 92 -5.47 17.27 3.07
C ALA A 92 -4.06 17.55 3.63
N PRO A 93 -3.19 16.53 3.73
CA PRO A 93 -1.79 16.70 4.13
C PRO A 93 -1.00 17.46 3.05
N ASP A 94 0.23 17.88 3.37
CA ASP A 94 1.13 18.49 2.37
C ASP A 94 1.60 17.43 1.35
N ILE A 95 1.82 16.19 1.80
CA ILE A 95 2.10 15.04 0.94
C ILE A 95 1.17 13.89 1.29
N ALA A 96 0.53 13.31 0.28
CA ALA A 96 -0.28 12.09 0.44
C ALA A 96 0.31 10.96 -0.41
N ALA A 97 0.59 9.84 0.24
CA ALA A 97 0.85 8.60 -0.49
C ALA A 97 -0.44 8.08 -1.12
N ILE A 98 -0.35 7.56 -2.33
CA ILE A 98 -1.44 6.94 -3.07
C ILE A 98 -0.92 5.65 -3.70
N ASP A 99 -1.62 4.54 -3.48
CA ASP A 99 -1.27 3.23 -4.04
C ASP A 99 -1.71 3.14 -5.49
N GLU A 100 -1.05 2.29 -6.29
CA GLU A 100 -1.47 2.02 -7.67
C GLU A 100 -2.97 1.73 -7.79
N GLY A 101 -3.55 0.96 -6.85
CA GLY A 101 -4.95 0.57 -6.84
C GLY A 101 -5.94 1.73 -6.80
N PHE A 102 -5.47 2.92 -6.39
CA PHE A 102 -6.26 4.13 -6.23
C PHE A 102 -5.78 5.27 -7.14
N ILE A 103 -4.59 5.18 -7.76
CA ILE A 103 -4.00 6.33 -8.46
C ILE A 103 -4.87 6.83 -9.62
N VAL A 104 -5.60 5.94 -10.30
CA VAL A 104 -6.51 6.33 -11.39
C VAL A 104 -7.72 7.12 -10.87
N GLN A 105 -8.23 6.78 -9.69
CA GLN A 105 -9.27 7.57 -9.01
C GLN A 105 -8.78 9.01 -8.78
N PHE A 106 -7.55 9.16 -8.28
CA PHE A 106 -7.01 10.46 -7.89
C PHE A 106 -6.50 11.28 -9.08
N ARG A 107 -5.89 10.66 -10.09
CA ARG A 107 -5.49 11.37 -11.32
C ARG A 107 -6.69 11.82 -12.16
N SER A 108 -7.87 11.21 -11.96
CA SER A 108 -9.12 11.71 -12.56
C SER A 108 -9.63 13.00 -11.90
N GLN A 109 -9.05 13.37 -10.75
CA GLN A 109 -9.24 14.61 -10.01
C GLN A 109 -7.93 15.42 -10.01
N ALA A 110 -7.17 15.37 -11.11
CA ALA A 110 -5.84 15.97 -11.20
C ALA A 110 -5.83 17.49 -10.89
N ASP A 111 -6.96 18.18 -11.11
CA ASP A 111 -7.14 19.57 -10.75
C ASP A 111 -6.99 19.84 -9.24
N GLN A 112 -7.16 18.83 -8.39
CA GLN A 112 -7.00 18.91 -6.93
C GLN A 112 -5.54 18.74 -6.46
N PHE A 113 -4.62 18.36 -7.36
CA PHE A 113 -3.21 18.12 -7.05
C PHE A 113 -2.32 19.15 -7.75
N VAL A 114 -1.16 19.41 -7.16
CA VAL A 114 -0.11 20.22 -7.79
C VAL A 114 0.41 19.45 -9.00
N ASN A 115 0.51 20.13 -10.14
CA ASN A 115 1.11 19.56 -11.33
C ASN A 115 2.63 19.53 -11.16
N LEU A 116 3.21 18.35 -10.96
CA LEU A 116 4.64 18.22 -10.73
C LEU A 116 5.46 18.55 -11.99
N LEU A 117 4.86 18.52 -13.19
CA LEU A 117 5.52 18.97 -14.42
C LEU A 117 5.85 20.47 -14.37
N ASP A 118 4.94 21.28 -13.82
CA ASP A 118 5.16 22.73 -13.65
C ASP A 118 6.27 23.03 -12.63
N SER A 119 6.55 22.08 -11.73
CA SER A 119 7.68 22.12 -10.78
C SER A 119 8.98 21.51 -11.35
N GLY A 120 8.98 21.09 -12.62
CA GLY A 120 10.16 20.59 -13.31
C GLY A 120 10.37 19.08 -13.23
N ALA A 121 9.37 18.30 -12.78
CA ALA A 121 9.51 16.86 -12.63
C ALA A 121 9.69 16.12 -13.96
N GLY A 122 9.35 16.73 -15.10
CA GLY A 122 9.48 16.11 -16.43
C GLY A 122 10.90 15.63 -16.75
N LYS A 123 11.94 16.22 -16.13
CA LYS A 123 13.33 15.76 -16.27
C LYS A 123 13.58 14.34 -15.71
N TYR A 124 12.68 13.82 -14.88
CA TYR A 124 12.78 12.51 -14.27
C TYR A 124 12.02 11.42 -15.02
N GLU A 125 11.21 11.75 -16.03
CA GLU A 125 10.35 10.78 -16.73
C GLU A 125 11.15 9.57 -17.25
N SER A 126 12.30 9.80 -17.88
CA SER A 126 13.15 8.75 -18.42
C SER A 126 13.79 7.84 -17.36
N ASN A 127 13.80 8.27 -16.10
CA ASN A 127 14.33 7.46 -15.01
C ASN A 127 13.35 6.40 -14.54
N TYR A 128 12.06 6.53 -14.84
CA TYR A 128 11.00 5.64 -14.38
C TYR A 128 10.69 4.53 -15.39
N LEU A 129 10.13 3.42 -14.87
CA LEU A 129 9.39 2.49 -15.72
C LEU A 129 8.27 3.26 -16.45
N PRO A 130 8.13 3.14 -17.79
CA PRO A 130 7.17 3.95 -18.55
C PRO A 130 5.73 3.82 -18.06
N TRP A 131 5.32 2.62 -17.66
CA TRP A 131 3.98 2.39 -17.12
C TRP A 131 3.77 3.04 -15.75
N LYS A 132 4.82 3.11 -14.90
CA LYS A 132 4.73 3.73 -13.58
C LYS A 132 4.56 5.24 -13.72
N TRP A 133 5.34 5.87 -14.60
CA TRP A 133 5.19 7.29 -14.89
C TRP A 133 3.79 7.62 -15.42
N LYS A 134 3.29 6.80 -16.36
CA LYS A 134 1.95 6.95 -16.96
C LYS A 134 0.81 6.77 -15.94
N GLN A 135 0.98 5.94 -14.91
CA GLN A 135 -0.07 5.65 -13.92
C GLN A 135 -0.52 6.90 -13.14
N SER A 136 0.38 7.83 -12.84
CA SER A 136 0.06 9.10 -12.15
C SER A 136 -0.18 10.28 -13.09
N LEU A 137 -0.04 10.08 -14.40
CA LEU A 137 -0.32 11.12 -15.39
C LEU A 137 -1.83 11.21 -15.65
N SER A 138 -2.37 12.43 -15.73
CA SER A 138 -3.77 12.68 -16.11
C SER A 138 -4.09 12.10 -17.49
N ALA A 139 -5.37 11.87 -17.76
CA ALA A 139 -5.81 11.20 -19.00
C ALA A 139 -5.43 11.97 -20.28
N ASP A 140 -5.33 13.31 -20.21
CA ASP A 140 -4.88 14.19 -21.29
C ASP A 140 -3.36 14.34 -21.37
N GLY A 141 -2.61 13.75 -20.43
CA GLY A 141 -1.15 13.78 -20.42
C GLY A 141 -0.53 15.07 -19.89
N THR A 142 -1.30 16.03 -19.36
CA THR A 142 -0.78 17.36 -19.03
C THR A 142 -0.45 17.57 -17.57
N THR A 143 -0.93 16.70 -16.68
CA THR A 143 -0.74 16.83 -15.22
C THR A 143 -0.12 15.56 -14.64
N GLN A 144 1.09 15.67 -14.11
CA GLN A 144 1.70 14.60 -13.31
C GLN A 144 1.34 14.82 -11.84
N ILE A 145 0.45 14.00 -11.27
CA ILE A 145 -0.05 14.23 -9.91
C ILE A 145 0.87 13.66 -8.82
N GLY A 146 1.81 12.79 -9.18
CA GLY A 146 2.69 12.12 -8.24
C GLY A 146 3.95 11.58 -8.88
N LEU A 147 4.94 11.26 -8.04
CA LEU A 147 6.13 10.51 -8.45
C LEU A 147 6.08 9.12 -7.83
N GLY A 148 6.40 8.10 -8.64
CA GLY A 148 6.46 6.73 -8.18
C GLY A 148 7.57 6.56 -7.13
N THR A 149 7.28 5.79 -6.09
CA THR A 149 8.29 5.32 -5.13
C THR A 149 8.82 3.98 -5.62
N ASP A 150 7.98 2.96 -5.48
CA ASP A 150 8.34 1.56 -5.61
C ASP A 150 7.40 0.81 -6.55
N VAL A 151 7.79 -0.41 -6.87
CA VAL A 151 6.98 -1.40 -7.58
C VAL A 151 6.95 -2.70 -6.79
N GLY A 152 5.82 -3.39 -6.86
CA GLY A 152 5.59 -4.61 -6.10
C GLY A 152 5.93 -5.88 -6.87
N GLY A 153 7.17 -6.03 -7.36
CA GLY A 153 7.62 -7.26 -8.03
C GLY A 153 7.25 -8.48 -7.18
N LEU A 154 6.59 -9.48 -7.79
CA LEU A 154 5.93 -10.58 -7.08
C LEU A 154 6.79 -11.83 -6.97
N ALA A 155 6.82 -12.40 -5.77
CA ALA A 155 7.37 -13.71 -5.46
C ALA A 155 6.44 -14.46 -4.48
N MET A 156 6.84 -15.65 -4.04
CA MET A 156 6.26 -16.35 -2.89
C MET A 156 7.30 -16.41 -1.77
N CYS A 157 6.96 -15.90 -0.58
CA CYS A 157 7.76 -16.10 0.62
C CYS A 157 7.27 -17.37 1.30
N TYR A 158 8.18 -18.26 1.68
CA TYR A 158 7.84 -19.53 2.31
C TYR A 158 8.72 -19.82 3.52
N ARG A 159 8.17 -20.58 4.46
CA ARG A 159 8.82 -20.99 5.69
C ARG A 159 9.65 -22.24 5.47
N THR A 160 10.96 -22.09 5.41
CA THR A 160 11.90 -23.21 5.18
C THR A 160 11.80 -24.26 6.29
N ASP A 161 11.67 -23.84 7.55
CA ASP A 161 11.51 -24.75 8.69
C ASP A 161 10.18 -25.53 8.68
N LEU A 162 9.10 -24.90 8.20
CA LEU A 162 7.80 -25.57 8.04
C LEU A 162 7.80 -26.52 6.84
N PHE A 163 8.51 -26.18 5.77
CA PHE A 163 8.69 -27.06 4.61
C PHE A 163 9.54 -28.28 4.98
N GLU A 164 10.66 -28.08 5.68
CA GLU A 164 11.52 -29.17 6.17
C GLU A 164 10.74 -30.12 7.09
N ALA A 165 9.98 -29.60 8.05
CA ALA A 165 9.13 -30.41 8.93
C ALA A 165 8.03 -31.18 8.16
N ALA A 166 7.60 -30.64 7.02
CA ALA A 166 6.67 -31.29 6.10
C ALA A 166 7.39 -32.21 5.09
N GLY A 167 8.71 -32.36 5.13
CA GLY A 167 9.51 -33.12 4.17
C GLY A 167 9.39 -32.62 2.73
N LEU A 168 9.15 -31.31 2.56
CA LEU A 168 9.20 -30.60 1.29
C LEU A 168 10.61 -30.05 1.07
N PRO A 169 11.02 -29.79 -0.19
CA PRO A 169 12.31 -29.16 -0.46
C PRO A 169 12.36 -27.76 0.16
N THR A 170 13.55 -27.32 0.57
CA THR A 170 13.77 -25.99 1.18
C THR A 170 14.55 -25.05 0.28
N GLU A 171 15.24 -25.56 -0.74
CA GLU A 171 16.02 -24.75 -1.68
C GLU A 171 15.11 -24.02 -2.67
N ARG A 172 15.29 -22.70 -2.81
CA ARG A 172 14.36 -21.84 -3.56
C ARG A 172 14.09 -22.27 -4.99
N ASP A 173 15.08 -22.80 -5.71
CA ASP A 173 14.91 -23.24 -7.10
C ASP A 173 14.06 -24.52 -7.17
N GLN A 174 14.23 -25.41 -6.20
CA GLN A 174 13.43 -26.62 -6.07
C GLN A 174 11.99 -26.28 -5.66
N VAL A 175 11.82 -25.34 -4.72
CA VAL A 175 10.50 -24.86 -4.30
C VAL A 175 9.79 -24.15 -5.45
N SER A 176 10.49 -23.30 -6.19
CA SER A 176 9.95 -22.63 -7.40
C SER A 176 9.47 -23.66 -8.43
N ALA A 177 10.19 -24.77 -8.60
CA ALA A 177 9.82 -25.84 -9.51
C ALA A 177 8.58 -26.64 -9.07
N LEU A 178 8.16 -26.56 -7.80
CA LEU A 178 6.95 -27.23 -7.33
C LEU A 178 5.67 -26.61 -7.90
N TRP A 179 5.68 -25.31 -8.20
CA TRP A 179 4.47 -24.56 -8.53
C TRP A 179 4.58 -23.63 -9.75
N PRO A 180 4.95 -24.14 -10.94
CA PRO A 180 4.99 -23.31 -12.15
C PRO A 180 3.63 -22.68 -12.50
N THR A 181 2.52 -23.27 -12.02
CA THR A 181 1.15 -22.79 -12.23
C THR A 181 0.39 -22.70 -10.90
N TRP A 182 -0.67 -21.90 -10.86
CA TRP A 182 -1.54 -21.79 -9.69
C TRP A 182 -2.25 -23.11 -9.34
N ASP A 183 -2.54 -23.97 -10.33
CA ASP A 183 -3.05 -25.32 -10.06
C ASP A 183 -2.02 -26.19 -9.33
N SER A 184 -0.76 -26.16 -9.76
CA SER A 184 0.35 -26.83 -9.06
C SER A 184 0.56 -26.25 -7.66
N PHE A 185 0.45 -24.92 -7.50
CA PHE A 185 0.52 -24.27 -6.19
C PHE A 185 -0.55 -24.79 -5.22
N LEU A 186 -1.81 -24.88 -5.65
CA LEU A 186 -2.89 -25.43 -4.83
C LEU A 186 -2.67 -26.91 -4.50
N GLU A 187 -2.05 -27.68 -5.41
CA GLU A 187 -1.73 -29.08 -5.16
C GLU A 187 -0.66 -29.25 -4.08
N VAL A 188 0.41 -28.46 -4.14
CA VAL A 188 1.43 -28.42 -3.07
C VAL A 188 0.78 -28.06 -1.73
N GLY A 189 -0.13 -27.09 -1.74
CA GLY A 189 -0.89 -26.72 -0.56
C GLY A 189 -1.72 -27.87 0.02
N ARG A 190 -2.42 -28.62 -0.84
CA ARG A 190 -3.18 -29.82 -0.42
C ARG A 190 -2.26 -30.86 0.21
N GLN A 191 -1.10 -31.13 -0.40
CA GLN A 191 -0.12 -32.08 0.15
C GLN A 191 0.42 -31.63 1.51
N TYR A 192 0.77 -30.35 1.62
CA TYR A 192 1.23 -29.75 2.88
C TYR A 192 0.16 -29.87 3.98
N THR A 193 -1.07 -29.45 3.70
CA THR A 193 -2.18 -29.46 4.67
C THR A 193 -2.56 -30.89 5.05
N ALA A 194 -2.63 -31.82 4.11
CA ALA A 194 -2.92 -33.23 4.41
C ALA A 194 -1.86 -33.87 5.30
N LYS A 195 -0.57 -33.56 5.09
CA LYS A 195 0.54 -34.15 5.85
C LYS A 195 0.71 -33.53 7.24
N THR A 196 0.48 -32.23 7.38
CA THR A 196 0.79 -31.48 8.61
C THR A 196 -0.44 -31.15 9.45
N ASN A 197 -1.64 -31.24 8.88
CA ASN A 197 -2.87 -30.67 9.42
C ASN A 197 -2.78 -29.16 9.69
N LYS A 198 -1.83 -28.46 9.05
CA LYS A 198 -1.63 -27.00 9.14
C LYS A 198 -2.09 -26.31 7.86
N LYS A 199 -2.22 -24.99 7.91
CA LYS A 199 -2.64 -24.16 6.78
C LYS A 199 -1.45 -23.79 5.92
N PHE A 200 -1.68 -23.74 4.62
CA PHE A 200 -0.63 -23.49 3.64
C PHE A 200 -0.46 -21.99 3.40
N VAL A 201 -1.56 -21.26 3.18
CA VAL A 201 -1.55 -19.81 2.95
C VAL A 201 -2.18 -19.05 4.10
N ASP A 202 -1.81 -17.79 4.24
CA ASP A 202 -2.28 -16.87 5.28
C ASP A 202 -3.76 -16.48 5.09
N ASN A 203 -4.15 -16.15 3.87
CA ASN A 203 -5.52 -15.81 3.51
C ASN A 203 -5.80 -16.14 2.03
N ALA A 204 -7.00 -16.64 1.72
CA ALA A 204 -7.40 -16.86 0.34
C ALA A 204 -7.47 -15.55 -0.49
N THR A 205 -7.80 -14.41 0.14
CA THR A 205 -7.81 -13.11 -0.56
C THR A 205 -6.43 -12.72 -1.07
N ASN A 206 -5.35 -13.18 -0.42
CA ASN A 206 -3.98 -12.84 -0.83
C ASN A 206 -3.51 -13.62 -2.07
N LEU A 207 -4.30 -14.59 -2.55
CA LEU A 207 -4.12 -15.22 -3.86
C LEU A 207 -4.84 -14.44 -4.96
N PHE A 208 -5.89 -13.68 -4.64
CA PHE A 208 -6.70 -12.99 -5.65
C PHE A 208 -5.88 -11.94 -6.41
N ASN A 209 -5.22 -11.02 -5.71
CA ASN A 209 -4.49 -9.91 -6.32
C ASN A 209 -3.32 -10.33 -7.22
N PRO A 210 -2.40 -11.23 -6.82
CA PRO A 210 -1.32 -11.64 -7.73
C PRO A 210 -1.84 -12.36 -8.97
N ILE A 211 -2.89 -13.19 -8.83
CA ILE A 211 -3.49 -13.89 -9.97
C ILE A 211 -4.16 -12.88 -10.91
N LEU A 212 -4.87 -11.91 -10.37
CA LEU A 212 -5.52 -10.85 -11.15
C LEU A 212 -4.47 -9.99 -11.87
N GLY A 213 -3.39 -9.61 -11.18
CA GLY A 213 -2.29 -8.82 -11.75
C GLY A 213 -1.53 -9.52 -12.89
N GLN A 214 -1.70 -10.83 -13.05
CA GLN A 214 -1.17 -11.62 -14.17
C GLN A 214 -2.15 -11.73 -15.36
N GLN A 215 -3.38 -11.21 -15.22
CA GLN A 215 -4.37 -11.23 -16.30
C GLN A 215 -4.21 -10.02 -17.22
N GLN A 216 -4.62 -10.17 -18.48
CA GLN A 216 -4.58 -9.05 -19.43
C GLN A 216 -5.54 -7.90 -19.05
N VAL A 217 -6.67 -8.23 -18.44
CA VAL A 217 -7.71 -7.29 -18.05
C VAL A 217 -8.13 -7.56 -16.61
N GLY A 218 -8.10 -6.50 -15.81
CA GLY A 218 -8.55 -6.52 -14.42
C GLY A 218 -10.05 -6.31 -14.29
N PHE A 219 -10.44 -5.56 -13.25
CA PHE A 219 -11.83 -5.17 -13.06
C PHE A 219 -12.35 -4.19 -14.11
N TYR A 220 -11.48 -3.40 -14.73
CA TYR A 220 -11.88 -2.35 -15.67
C TYR A 220 -11.01 -2.41 -16.92
N ASP A 221 -11.60 -2.10 -18.07
CA ASP A 221 -10.85 -1.77 -19.27
C ASP A 221 -10.56 -0.27 -19.37
N GLU A 222 -9.79 0.14 -20.39
CA GLU A 222 -9.44 1.54 -20.63
C GLU A 222 -10.65 2.45 -20.92
N ASN A 223 -11.82 1.88 -21.22
CA ASN A 223 -13.08 2.61 -21.40
C ASN A 223 -13.91 2.70 -20.09
N GLU A 224 -13.29 2.41 -18.95
CA GLU A 224 -13.91 2.40 -17.62
C GLU A 224 -15.10 1.43 -17.51
N GLN A 225 -15.16 0.39 -18.35
CA GLN A 225 -16.22 -0.62 -18.28
C GLN A 225 -15.83 -1.72 -17.30
N LEU A 226 -16.75 -2.08 -16.39
CA LEU A 226 -16.56 -3.19 -15.46
C LEU A 226 -16.49 -4.52 -16.23
N ARG A 227 -15.46 -5.32 -15.96
CA ARG A 227 -15.20 -6.64 -16.56
C ARG A 227 -15.11 -7.69 -15.46
N MET A 228 -16.13 -8.53 -15.31
CA MET A 228 -16.14 -9.58 -14.28
C MET A 228 -15.81 -10.97 -14.84
N ASP A 229 -16.33 -11.34 -16.02
CA ASP A 229 -16.27 -12.72 -16.55
C ASP A 229 -14.90 -13.19 -17.06
N GLY A 230 -13.87 -12.34 -16.98
CA GLY A 230 -12.49 -12.64 -17.42
C GLY A 230 -11.51 -12.79 -16.26
N GLY A 231 -10.51 -11.92 -16.22
CA GLY A 231 -9.44 -11.98 -15.22
C GLY A 231 -9.92 -12.03 -13.76
N PRO A 232 -10.88 -11.17 -13.34
CA PRO A 232 -11.46 -11.25 -12.00
C PRO A 232 -12.09 -12.59 -11.67
N LYS A 233 -12.79 -13.24 -12.62
CA LYS A 233 -13.33 -14.58 -12.42
C LYS A 233 -12.23 -15.61 -12.18
N VAL A 234 -11.17 -15.59 -12.99
CA VAL A 234 -10.04 -16.52 -12.84
C VAL A 234 -9.41 -16.38 -11.45
N ALA A 235 -9.10 -15.14 -11.04
CA ALA A 235 -8.54 -14.86 -9.72
C ALA A 235 -9.47 -15.28 -8.57
N PHE A 236 -10.76 -14.99 -8.71
CA PHE A 236 -11.77 -15.35 -7.72
C PHE A 236 -11.90 -16.86 -7.55
N ASP A 237 -11.98 -17.60 -8.67
CA ASP A 237 -12.13 -19.05 -8.66
C ASP A 237 -10.93 -19.72 -7.95
N TYR A 238 -9.69 -19.26 -8.18
CA TYR A 238 -8.53 -19.77 -7.47
C TYR A 238 -8.55 -19.48 -5.97
N ALA A 239 -8.92 -18.26 -5.57
CA ALA A 239 -9.05 -17.90 -4.17
C ALA A 239 -10.12 -18.74 -3.46
N VAL A 240 -11.29 -18.90 -4.07
CA VAL A 240 -12.38 -19.74 -3.54
C VAL A 240 -11.95 -21.21 -3.46
N ARG A 241 -11.30 -21.76 -4.48
CA ARG A 241 -10.76 -23.14 -4.44
C ARG A 241 -9.76 -23.34 -3.30
N ALA A 242 -8.92 -22.36 -2.99
CA ALA A 242 -8.00 -22.43 -1.85
C ALA A 242 -8.73 -22.42 -0.50
N ALA A 243 -9.79 -21.60 -0.38
CA ALA A 243 -10.65 -21.56 0.79
C ALA A 243 -11.39 -22.90 1.00
N GLU A 244 -12.01 -23.45 -0.05
CA GLU A 244 -12.75 -24.71 -0.02
C GLU A 244 -11.86 -25.92 0.30
N ALA A 245 -10.65 -25.94 -0.26
CA ALA A 245 -9.66 -26.97 0.04
C ALA A 245 -9.06 -26.83 1.46
N GLY A 246 -9.49 -25.83 2.25
CA GLY A 246 -9.05 -25.63 3.62
C GLY A 246 -7.59 -25.20 3.74
N LEU A 247 -7.00 -24.62 2.69
CA LEU A 247 -5.59 -24.24 2.63
C LEU A 247 -5.29 -22.94 3.38
N SER A 248 -6.30 -22.09 3.54
CA SER A 248 -6.19 -20.76 4.16
C SER A 248 -6.23 -20.82 5.69
N ALA A 249 -5.38 -19.99 6.33
CA ALA A 249 -5.44 -19.68 7.75
C ALA A 249 -6.55 -18.68 8.10
N ASN A 250 -7.17 -18.04 7.11
CA ASN A 250 -8.24 -17.06 7.27
C ASN A 250 -7.85 -15.93 8.22
N LEU A 251 -6.60 -15.46 8.09
CA LEU A 251 -6.07 -14.35 8.87
C LEU A 251 -6.12 -13.10 8.01
N THR A 252 -6.96 -12.13 8.35
CA THR A 252 -7.11 -10.89 7.57
C THR A 252 -5.80 -10.10 7.60
N SER A 253 -5.27 -9.76 6.42
CA SER A 253 -4.02 -9.01 6.26
C SER A 253 -3.98 -7.73 7.10
N PHE A 254 -2.81 -7.43 7.66
CA PHE A 254 -2.54 -6.25 8.48
C PHE A 254 -3.39 -6.12 9.76
N GLN A 255 -3.95 -7.24 10.24
CA GLN A 255 -4.60 -7.33 11.54
C GLN A 255 -3.70 -8.05 12.55
N ALA A 256 -3.90 -7.78 13.83
CA ALA A 256 -3.06 -8.32 14.90
C ALA A 256 -2.96 -9.85 14.92
N ASP A 257 -4.01 -10.57 14.48
CA ASP A 257 -3.96 -12.04 14.42
C ASP A 257 -3.19 -12.57 13.21
N TRP A 258 -3.15 -11.82 12.09
CA TRP A 258 -2.26 -12.11 10.97
C TRP A 258 -0.80 -11.93 11.36
N ASP A 259 -0.49 -10.86 12.10
CA ASP A 259 0.85 -10.61 12.65
C ASP A 259 1.32 -11.75 13.57
N LYS A 260 0.44 -12.22 14.46
CA LYS A 260 0.69 -13.43 15.27
C LYS A 260 0.88 -14.67 14.41
N GLY A 261 0.22 -14.75 13.26
CA GLY A 261 0.34 -15.83 12.30
C GLY A 261 1.77 -16.04 11.81
N PHE A 262 2.49 -14.95 11.49
CA PHE A 262 3.91 -15.01 11.11
C PHE A 262 4.78 -15.59 12.22
N THR A 263 4.58 -15.11 13.45
CA THR A 263 5.39 -15.52 14.61
C THR A 263 5.14 -16.99 14.98
N SER A 264 3.87 -17.41 14.94
CA SER A 264 3.46 -18.78 15.32
C SER A 264 3.66 -19.83 14.23
N GLY A 265 3.89 -19.41 12.98
CA GLY A 265 3.92 -20.33 11.84
C GLY A 265 2.53 -20.91 11.54
N SER A 266 1.50 -20.07 11.59
CA SER A 266 0.11 -20.46 11.30
C SER A 266 -0.13 -20.76 9.81
N PHE A 267 0.76 -20.30 8.94
CA PHE A 267 0.79 -20.57 7.50
C PHE A 267 2.24 -20.80 7.03
N ALA A 268 2.41 -21.50 5.92
CA ALA A 268 3.71 -21.89 5.39
C ALA A 268 4.20 -21.01 4.24
N VAL A 269 3.27 -20.39 3.50
CA VAL A 269 3.55 -19.59 2.31
C VAL A 269 2.65 -18.36 2.30
N LEU A 270 3.15 -17.25 1.76
CA LEU A 270 2.33 -16.10 1.39
C LEU A 270 2.83 -15.49 0.08
N THR A 271 1.91 -14.84 -0.64
CA THR A 271 2.28 -13.95 -1.74
C THR A 271 3.18 -12.85 -1.20
N CYS A 272 4.32 -12.63 -1.85
CA CYS A 272 5.38 -11.80 -1.32
C CYS A 272 5.85 -10.80 -2.39
N PRO A 273 5.13 -9.69 -2.58
CA PRO A 273 5.70 -8.54 -3.28
C PRO A 273 6.90 -7.99 -2.51
N ALA A 274 7.82 -7.31 -3.19
CA ALA A 274 9.08 -6.84 -2.60
C ALA A 274 8.91 -6.07 -1.26
N TRP A 275 7.88 -5.23 -1.15
CA TRP A 275 7.56 -4.47 0.07
C TRP A 275 7.14 -5.34 1.27
N MET A 276 6.78 -6.60 1.05
CA MET A 276 6.38 -7.52 2.13
C MET A 276 7.58 -7.96 2.98
N LEU A 277 8.81 -7.91 2.45
CA LEU A 277 10.00 -8.34 3.18
C LEU A 277 10.19 -7.59 4.50
N GLY A 278 10.13 -6.24 4.44
CA GLY A 278 10.23 -5.40 5.62
C GLY A 278 9.13 -5.68 6.64
N HIS A 279 7.90 -5.94 6.17
CA HIS A 279 6.80 -6.33 7.06
C HIS A 279 7.09 -7.63 7.81
N ILE A 280 7.51 -8.69 7.11
CA ILE A 280 7.83 -9.97 7.75
C ILE A 280 8.96 -9.80 8.79
N GLN A 281 10.02 -9.05 8.43
CA GLN A 281 11.16 -8.77 9.31
C GLN A 281 10.75 -8.05 10.60
N ASN A 282 9.89 -7.04 10.47
CA ASN A 282 9.43 -6.24 11.61
C ASN A 282 8.42 -7.01 12.48
N THR A 283 7.54 -7.79 11.86
CA THR A 283 6.45 -8.50 12.55
C THR A 283 6.93 -9.78 13.23
N ALA A 284 7.88 -10.50 12.63
CA ALA A 284 8.36 -11.79 13.14
C ALA A 284 9.90 -11.87 13.17
N PRO A 285 10.60 -10.96 13.87
CA PRO A 285 12.07 -10.91 13.89
C PRO A 285 12.72 -12.23 14.36
N GLY A 286 12.05 -12.96 15.25
CA GLY A 286 12.49 -14.29 15.74
C GLY A 286 12.42 -15.42 14.70
N THR A 287 11.95 -15.13 13.48
CA THR A 287 11.93 -16.07 12.35
C THR A 287 13.04 -15.82 11.33
N SER A 288 14.01 -14.97 11.65
CA SER A 288 15.21 -14.77 10.83
C SER A 288 15.88 -16.11 10.47
N GLY A 289 16.21 -16.30 9.19
CA GLY A 289 16.78 -17.53 8.64
C GLY A 289 15.78 -18.67 8.43
N LYS A 290 14.50 -18.48 8.75
CA LYS A 290 13.43 -19.47 8.57
C LYS A 290 12.51 -19.18 7.39
N TRP A 291 12.84 -18.16 6.61
CA TRP A 291 12.14 -17.79 5.39
C TRP A 291 13.10 -17.87 4.21
N ASP A 292 12.58 -18.17 3.03
CA ASP A 292 13.25 -17.96 1.74
C ASP A 292 12.17 -17.57 0.71
N ILE A 293 12.60 -17.25 -0.51
CA ILE A 293 11.79 -16.64 -1.55
C ILE A 293 11.86 -17.49 -2.80
N ALA A 294 10.71 -17.96 -3.25
CA ALA A 294 10.53 -18.73 -4.48
C ALA A 294 9.78 -17.92 -5.52
N ALA A 295 9.85 -18.35 -6.78
CA ALA A 295 9.11 -17.73 -7.87
C ALA A 295 7.60 -17.78 -7.63
N VAL A 296 6.91 -16.71 -8.04
CA VAL A 296 5.45 -16.70 -8.14
C VAL A 296 5.00 -17.64 -9.28
N PRO A 297 3.92 -18.42 -9.09
CA PRO A 297 3.35 -19.20 -10.19
C PRO A 297 3.00 -18.29 -11.38
N GLY A 298 3.16 -18.77 -12.62
CA GLY A 298 2.85 -17.97 -13.82
C GLY A 298 3.96 -17.03 -14.32
N GLY A 299 5.12 -16.98 -13.66
CA GLY A 299 6.36 -16.43 -14.22
C GLY A 299 6.73 -14.99 -13.83
N GLY A 300 5.84 -14.24 -13.17
CA GLY A 300 6.11 -12.89 -12.68
C GLY A 300 4.84 -12.12 -12.34
N GLY A 301 4.96 -10.88 -11.90
CA GLY A 301 3.80 -10.02 -11.65
C GLY A 301 4.12 -8.81 -10.78
N ASN A 302 3.21 -7.83 -10.77
CA ASN A 302 3.30 -6.65 -9.92
C ASN A 302 2.07 -6.60 -9.01
N TRP A 303 2.29 -6.37 -7.73
CA TRP A 303 1.22 -6.07 -6.78
C TRP A 303 1.62 -4.93 -5.87
N GLY A 304 0.99 -3.79 -6.08
CA GLY A 304 1.24 -2.57 -5.31
C GLY A 304 2.32 -1.71 -5.93
N GLY A 305 2.80 -0.78 -5.12
CA GLY A 305 3.71 0.27 -5.53
C GLY A 305 3.01 1.61 -5.40
N SER A 306 3.69 2.54 -4.76
CA SER A 306 3.07 3.78 -4.30
C SER A 306 3.51 4.99 -5.13
N PHE A 307 2.81 6.08 -4.92
CA PHE A 307 3.07 7.41 -5.46
C PHE A 307 3.04 8.40 -4.31
N LEU A 308 3.93 9.37 -4.31
CA LEU A 308 3.83 10.53 -3.43
C LEU A 308 3.24 11.70 -4.23
N THR A 309 2.17 12.29 -3.70
CA THR A 309 1.40 13.37 -4.35
C THR A 309 1.32 14.60 -3.45
N ILE A 310 1.10 15.77 -4.05
CA ILE A 310 0.97 17.04 -3.32
C ILE A 310 -0.43 17.63 -3.58
N PRO A 311 -1.38 17.50 -2.64
CA PRO A 311 -2.68 18.16 -2.74
C PRO A 311 -2.53 19.69 -2.78
N LYS A 312 -3.30 20.39 -3.62
CA LYS A 312 -3.29 21.87 -3.70
C LYS A 312 -3.75 22.56 -2.41
N GLN A 313 -4.38 21.82 -1.51
CA GLN A 313 -4.82 22.33 -0.20
C GLN A 313 -3.65 22.53 0.77
N GLY A 314 -2.48 21.93 0.51
CA GLY A 314 -1.28 22.07 1.31
C GLY A 314 -0.75 23.51 1.27
N LYS A 315 -0.23 24.00 2.41
CA LYS A 315 0.29 25.37 2.50
C LYS A 315 1.76 25.46 2.11
N ASN A 316 2.44 24.32 2.03
CA ASN A 316 3.89 24.23 1.90
C ASN A 316 4.31 23.53 0.60
N VAL A 317 3.63 23.84 -0.51
CA VAL A 317 3.79 23.14 -1.79
C VAL A 317 5.25 23.09 -2.27
N GLU A 318 5.98 24.19 -2.19
CA GLU A 318 7.38 24.24 -2.63
C GLU A 318 8.29 23.34 -1.78
N GLU A 319 8.16 23.39 -0.45
CA GLU A 319 8.94 22.54 0.45
C GLU A 319 8.53 21.06 0.34
N ALA A 320 7.25 20.78 0.10
CA ALA A 320 6.76 19.44 -0.16
C ALA A 320 7.39 18.86 -1.44
N TYR A 321 7.48 19.65 -2.52
CA TYR A 321 8.11 19.22 -3.76
C TYR A 321 9.61 19.00 -3.60
N LYS A 322 10.34 19.87 -2.90
CA LYS A 322 11.77 19.66 -2.60
C LYS A 322 12.01 18.35 -1.86
N PHE A 323 11.17 18.04 -0.87
CA PHE A 323 11.28 16.76 -0.16
C PHE A 323 11.00 15.56 -1.07
N LEU A 324 9.97 15.65 -1.93
CA LEU A 324 9.61 14.61 -2.89
C LEU A 324 10.74 14.39 -3.92
N GLU A 325 11.33 15.46 -4.45
CA GLU A 325 12.48 15.42 -5.36
C GLU A 325 13.73 14.81 -4.71
N TRP A 326 13.98 15.11 -3.44
CA TRP A 326 15.06 14.52 -2.66
C TRP A 326 14.84 13.02 -2.40
N LEU A 327 13.61 12.60 -2.08
CA LEU A 327 13.27 11.20 -1.82
C LEU A 327 13.49 10.28 -3.03
N ILE A 328 13.29 10.78 -4.24
CA ILE A 328 13.40 9.98 -5.47
C ILE A 328 14.84 9.88 -5.99
N GLN A 329 15.83 10.46 -5.30
CA GLN A 329 17.23 10.34 -5.72
C GLN A 329 17.77 8.90 -5.48
N PRO A 330 18.76 8.45 -6.28
CA PRO A 330 19.30 7.09 -6.20
C PRO A 330 19.70 6.64 -4.79
N GLU A 331 20.36 7.51 -4.03
CA GLU A 331 20.87 7.19 -2.70
C GLU A 331 19.73 6.82 -1.73
N GLN A 332 18.67 7.63 -1.69
CA GLN A 332 17.50 7.45 -0.85
C GLN A 332 16.71 6.19 -1.27
N GLN A 333 16.55 5.97 -2.57
CA GLN A 333 15.87 4.78 -3.09
C GLN A 333 16.63 3.48 -2.77
N ILE A 334 17.97 3.50 -2.86
CA ILE A 334 18.82 2.36 -2.47
C ILE A 334 18.75 2.11 -0.96
N GLU A 335 18.74 3.18 -0.14
CA GLU A 335 18.59 3.07 1.32
C GLU A 335 17.26 2.40 1.68
N VAL A 336 16.16 2.86 1.08
CA VAL A 336 14.82 2.27 1.27
C VAL A 336 14.80 0.80 0.85
N PHE A 337 15.33 0.48 -0.33
CA PHE A 337 15.41 -0.90 -0.81
C PHE A 337 16.14 -1.82 0.19
N LYS A 338 17.32 -1.42 0.66
CA LYS A 338 18.11 -2.22 1.61
C LYS A 338 17.42 -2.39 2.96
N LYS A 339 16.69 -1.36 3.40
CA LYS A 339 16.09 -1.34 4.73
C LYS A 339 14.78 -2.10 4.80
N VAL A 340 13.87 -1.84 3.85
CA VAL A 340 12.48 -2.36 3.91
C VAL A 340 12.11 -3.25 2.73
N GLY A 341 12.99 -3.38 1.73
CA GLY A 341 12.79 -4.27 0.57
C GLY A 341 12.04 -3.64 -0.60
N ASN A 342 11.54 -2.41 -0.48
CA ASN A 342 10.76 -1.78 -1.55
C ASN A 342 11.64 -1.63 -2.81
N LEU A 343 11.23 -2.28 -3.90
CA LEU A 343 11.96 -2.24 -5.15
C LEU A 343 11.75 -0.87 -5.83
N PRO A 344 12.79 -0.09 -6.13
CA PRO A 344 12.63 1.23 -6.71
C PRO A 344 11.89 1.16 -8.05
N SER A 345 11.08 2.16 -8.35
CA SER A 345 10.40 2.26 -9.65
C SER A 345 11.26 2.84 -10.79
N GLN A 346 12.55 3.05 -10.51
CA GLN A 346 13.56 3.55 -11.45
C GLN A 346 14.50 2.41 -11.87
N PRO A 347 14.33 1.80 -13.05
CA PRO A 347 15.03 0.57 -13.42
C PRO A 347 16.53 0.75 -13.62
N GLY A 348 17.00 1.98 -13.85
CA GLY A 348 18.43 2.29 -13.88
C GLY A 348 19.16 1.96 -12.57
N LEU A 349 18.45 1.85 -11.45
CA LEU A 349 19.01 1.46 -10.16
C LEU A 349 19.23 -0.06 -10.04
N TYR A 350 18.57 -0.88 -10.85
CA TYR A 350 18.64 -2.35 -10.71
C TYR A 350 20.02 -2.92 -11.03
N THR A 351 20.81 -2.20 -11.83
CA THR A 351 22.21 -2.54 -12.15
C THR A 351 23.21 -1.94 -11.17
N ASP A 352 22.79 -1.09 -10.23
CA ASP A 352 23.68 -0.59 -9.18
C ASP A 352 24.11 -1.77 -8.30
N PRO A 353 25.43 -1.98 -8.04
CA PRO A 353 25.90 -3.08 -7.19
C PRO A 353 25.26 -3.10 -5.80
N ALA A 354 24.89 -1.94 -5.26
CA ALA A 354 24.18 -1.82 -4.00
C ALA A 354 22.79 -2.49 -4.01
N ILE A 355 22.19 -2.67 -5.19
CA ILE A 355 20.96 -3.44 -5.40
C ILE A 355 21.30 -4.82 -5.97
N ALA A 356 21.98 -4.91 -7.11
CA ALA A 356 22.20 -6.17 -7.84
C ALA A 356 22.87 -7.28 -7.01
N ASP A 357 23.77 -6.91 -6.09
CA ASP A 357 24.48 -7.85 -5.23
C ASP A 357 23.83 -8.01 -3.84
N PHE A 358 22.76 -7.27 -3.56
CA PHE A 358 22.12 -7.27 -2.25
C PHE A 358 21.42 -8.60 -1.96
N LYS A 359 21.82 -9.19 -0.84
CA LYS A 359 21.24 -10.40 -0.26
C LYS A 359 20.58 -10.05 1.07
N ASN A 360 19.40 -10.61 1.31
CA ASN A 360 18.69 -10.40 2.56
C ASN A 360 18.91 -11.59 3.51
N GLU A 361 19.72 -11.39 4.56
CA GLU A 361 20.07 -12.42 5.54
C GLU A 361 18.87 -12.98 6.30
N PHE A 362 17.81 -12.18 6.47
CA PHE A 362 16.60 -12.66 7.12
C PHE A 362 15.93 -13.80 6.33
N PHE A 363 16.08 -13.78 5.00
CA PHE A 363 15.51 -14.74 4.06
C PHE A 363 16.54 -15.76 3.56
N GLY A 364 17.39 -16.28 4.45
CA GLY A 364 18.39 -17.28 4.08
C GLY A 364 19.42 -16.77 3.07
N SER A 365 19.79 -15.49 3.19
CA SER A 365 20.67 -14.77 2.27
C SER A 365 20.17 -14.78 0.81
N ALA A 366 18.84 -14.78 0.61
CA ALA A 366 18.24 -14.73 -0.71
C ALA A 366 18.72 -13.50 -1.50
N PRO A 367 19.07 -13.63 -2.79
CA PRO A 367 19.52 -12.53 -3.64
C PRO A 367 18.34 -11.66 -4.11
N VAL A 368 17.70 -10.95 -3.17
CA VAL A 368 16.48 -10.17 -3.41
C VAL A 368 16.68 -9.07 -4.45
N GLY A 369 17.91 -8.55 -4.57
CA GLY A 369 18.32 -7.61 -5.61
C GLY A 369 18.34 -8.16 -7.03
N GLN A 370 18.23 -9.47 -7.19
CA GLN A 370 18.11 -10.14 -8.50
C GLN A 370 16.72 -10.73 -8.68
N ILE A 371 16.14 -11.30 -7.62
CA ILE A 371 14.82 -11.94 -7.66
C ILE A 371 13.74 -10.91 -8.06
N PHE A 372 13.63 -9.80 -7.34
CA PHE A 372 12.51 -8.88 -7.56
C PHE A 372 12.58 -8.08 -8.85
N PRO A 373 13.75 -7.54 -9.28
CA PRO A 373 13.86 -6.93 -10.60
C PRO A 373 13.47 -7.88 -11.72
N LYS A 374 13.96 -9.12 -11.69
CA LYS A 374 13.62 -10.13 -12.69
C LYS A 374 12.12 -10.42 -12.73
N MET A 375 11.45 -10.47 -11.58
CA MET A 375 10.00 -10.69 -11.53
C MET A 375 9.19 -9.46 -11.94
N ALA A 376 9.79 -8.26 -11.91
CA ALA A 376 9.20 -7.01 -12.37
C ALA A 376 9.44 -6.73 -13.87
N GLU A 377 10.48 -7.32 -14.46
CA GLU A 377 10.83 -7.19 -15.88
C GLU A 377 9.71 -7.67 -16.80
N GLY A 378 9.46 -6.94 -17.88
CA GLY A 378 8.47 -7.31 -18.90
C GLY A 378 7.01 -7.15 -18.47
N LEU A 379 6.74 -6.69 -17.25
CA LEU A 379 5.39 -6.46 -16.79
C LEU A 379 4.82 -5.14 -17.31
N THR A 380 3.59 -5.22 -17.80
CA THR A 380 2.72 -4.06 -18.02
C THR A 380 1.50 -4.26 -17.13
N PRO A 381 1.35 -3.50 -16.03
CA PRO A 381 0.18 -3.62 -15.19
C PRO A 381 -1.11 -3.36 -15.98
N GLN A 382 -2.15 -4.11 -15.64
CA GLN A 382 -3.49 -3.85 -16.15
C GLN A 382 -3.95 -2.42 -15.85
N TYR A 383 -4.86 -1.91 -16.69
CA TYR A 383 -5.56 -0.68 -16.37
C TYR A 383 -6.40 -0.88 -15.09
N GLN A 384 -6.18 -0.02 -14.08
CA GLN A 384 -6.93 -0.04 -12.83
C GLN A 384 -7.93 1.12 -12.89
N GLY A 385 -9.18 0.88 -13.28
CA GLY A 385 -10.18 1.95 -13.45
C GLY A 385 -10.44 2.78 -12.19
N ARG A 386 -11.17 3.90 -12.31
CA ARG A 386 -11.38 4.86 -11.19
C ARG A 386 -12.00 4.25 -9.93
N LYS A 387 -12.73 3.14 -10.07
CA LYS A 387 -13.40 2.42 -8.98
C LYS A 387 -12.68 1.12 -8.61
N HIS A 388 -11.45 0.91 -9.08
CA HIS A 388 -10.68 -0.32 -8.87
C HIS A 388 -10.55 -0.69 -7.39
N GLY A 389 -10.03 0.21 -6.54
CA GLY A 389 -9.89 -0.02 -5.10
C GLY A 389 -11.21 -0.46 -4.43
N PRO A 390 -12.29 0.34 -4.51
CA PRO A 390 -13.60 -0.05 -3.97
C PRO A 390 -14.14 -1.38 -4.52
N THR A 391 -14.03 -1.62 -5.82
CA THR A 391 -14.47 -2.89 -6.44
C THR A 391 -13.67 -4.08 -5.94
N ARG A 392 -12.35 -3.95 -5.82
CA ARG A 392 -11.46 -4.99 -5.28
C ARG A 392 -11.89 -5.36 -3.86
N VAL A 393 -12.05 -4.37 -2.98
CA VAL A 393 -12.50 -4.59 -1.59
C VAL A 393 -13.86 -5.28 -1.54
N ALA A 394 -14.81 -4.87 -2.39
CA ALA A 394 -16.13 -5.48 -2.47
C ALA A 394 -16.06 -6.98 -2.84
N VAL A 395 -15.21 -7.36 -3.79
CA VAL A 395 -15.02 -8.74 -4.23
C VAL A 395 -14.24 -9.57 -3.19
N GLU A 396 -13.18 -9.02 -2.60
CA GLU A 396 -12.42 -9.68 -1.51
C GLU A 396 -13.31 -9.99 -0.30
N ASN A 397 -14.25 -9.10 0.04
CA ASN A 397 -15.23 -9.34 1.11
C ASN A 397 -16.12 -10.56 0.83
N VAL A 398 -16.42 -10.86 -0.43
CA VAL A 398 -17.18 -12.06 -0.79
C VAL A 398 -16.34 -13.33 -0.59
N ILE A 399 -15.05 -13.30 -0.94
CA ILE A 399 -14.11 -14.39 -0.64
C ILE A 399 -14.02 -14.64 0.88
N ASN A 400 -13.93 -13.57 1.67
CA ASN A 400 -13.94 -13.66 3.14
C ASN A 400 -15.23 -14.30 3.68
N ARG A 401 -16.38 -14.01 3.08
CA ARG A 401 -17.65 -14.65 3.48
C ARG A 401 -17.66 -16.15 3.19
N VAL A 402 -17.03 -16.59 2.10
CA VAL A 402 -16.81 -18.01 1.81
C VAL A 402 -15.90 -18.66 2.86
N GLN A 403 -14.75 -18.03 3.17
CA GLN A 403 -13.84 -18.53 4.20
C GLN A 403 -14.49 -18.65 5.58
N ASN A 404 -15.36 -17.70 5.92
CA ASN A 404 -16.10 -17.68 7.19
C ASN A 404 -17.33 -18.60 7.20
N GLY A 405 -17.64 -19.29 6.09
CA GLY A 405 -18.81 -20.16 5.95
C GLY A 405 -20.16 -19.43 5.94
N THR A 406 -20.15 -18.09 5.83
CA THR A 406 -21.38 -17.27 5.78
C THR A 406 -21.95 -17.15 4.36
N LEU A 407 -21.22 -17.62 3.35
CA LEU A 407 -21.66 -17.75 1.96
C LEU A 407 -21.16 -19.06 1.37
N LYS A 408 -22.02 -19.77 0.63
CA LYS A 408 -21.62 -21.01 -0.06
C LYS A 408 -20.81 -20.69 -1.32
N PRO A 409 -19.75 -21.46 -1.64
CA PRO A 409 -18.94 -21.28 -2.84
C PRO A 409 -19.74 -21.16 -4.15
N ASP A 410 -20.72 -22.04 -4.37
CA ASP A 410 -21.56 -22.02 -5.58
C ASP A 410 -22.36 -20.73 -5.79
N ALA A 411 -22.67 -20.00 -4.70
CA ALA A 411 -23.38 -18.72 -4.74
C ALA A 411 -22.43 -17.52 -4.76
N ALA A 412 -21.13 -17.74 -4.52
CA ALA A 412 -20.18 -16.68 -4.24
C ALA A 412 -19.89 -15.81 -5.45
N TRP A 413 -19.76 -16.39 -6.65
CA TRP A 413 -19.45 -15.61 -7.84
C TRP A 413 -20.58 -14.64 -8.23
N ALA A 414 -21.84 -15.08 -8.14
CA ALA A 414 -22.99 -14.20 -8.41
C ALA A 414 -23.07 -13.03 -7.43
N GLU A 415 -22.76 -13.27 -6.15
CA GLU A 415 -22.68 -12.20 -5.15
C GLU A 415 -21.48 -11.27 -5.39
N ALA A 416 -20.33 -11.81 -5.84
CA ALA A 416 -19.17 -11.00 -6.21
C ALA A 416 -19.47 -10.04 -7.36
N ILE A 417 -20.18 -10.49 -8.39
CA ILE A 417 -20.65 -9.62 -9.49
C ILE A 417 -21.52 -8.50 -8.95
N LYS A 418 -22.53 -8.83 -8.13
CA LYS A 418 -23.46 -7.85 -7.56
C LYS A 418 -22.76 -6.79 -6.70
N GLU A 419 -21.84 -7.20 -5.83
CA GLU A 419 -21.10 -6.25 -4.99
C GLU A 419 -20.09 -5.42 -5.83
N ALA A 420 -19.48 -5.99 -6.87
CA ALA A 420 -18.65 -5.26 -7.81
C ALA A 420 -19.45 -4.20 -8.59
N GLU A 421 -20.62 -4.56 -9.12
CA GLU A 421 -21.54 -3.62 -9.81
C GLU A 421 -21.97 -2.48 -8.89
N LYS A 422 -22.27 -2.78 -7.63
CA LYS A 422 -22.61 -1.77 -6.62
C LYS A 422 -21.44 -0.81 -6.35
N ALA A 423 -20.22 -1.34 -6.23
CA ALA A 423 -19.02 -0.54 -6.01
C ALA A 423 -18.58 0.26 -7.25
N SER A 424 -18.98 -0.16 -8.45
CA SER A 424 -18.65 0.51 -9.72
C SER A 424 -19.47 1.77 -10.00
N LYS A 425 -20.59 1.95 -9.29
CA LYS A 425 -21.41 3.17 -9.30
C LYS A 425 -20.74 4.25 -8.43
#